data_AF-A0A9D4TUJ8-F1
#
_entry.id   AF-A0A9D4TUJ8-F1
#
_cell.length_a   1.000
_cell.length_b   1.000
_cell.length_c   1.000
_cell.angle_alpha   90.00
_cell.angle_beta   90.00
_cell.angle_gamma   90.00
#
_symmetry.space_group_name_H-M   'P 1'
#
loop_
_entity.id
_entity.type
_entity.pdbx_description
1 polymer ?
#
loop_
_entity_poly.entity_id
_entity_poly.type
_entity_poly.pdbx_seq_one_letter_code
_entity_poly.pdbx_strand_id
1 'polypeptide(L)'
;MRHTCSRFSGSAAAQPRCRVGLSPATAPAPPRVLLPLNTPKLRYGGALPVTHAVLGVADGLNTQKPALMADALQQTLPPPPISKSDEVFLEAGVEFVWGTEGVDVAELNNLFEKVGFPRRDPTRLALALSGTYRTVWIRAARKSRLAKLGQLLGFARATSDGSLSAVIWDVAVAPAWQRGGLGRALVERLTASLVTDGISTITLYAEPNVVALYEKLGYVSDPDGIKGVAFQSKHSKLGRSMAAAMQRQ
;
A
#
# COMPACT_ATOMS: atom_id res chain seq x y z
N MET A 1 46.06 -16.41 -39.01
CA MET A 1 46.14 -16.49 -40.48
C MET A 1 44.74 -16.81 -41.02
N ARG A 2 44.31 -16.05 -42.04
CA ARG A 2 43.10 -16.18 -42.87
C ARG A 2 41.77 -15.67 -42.30
N HIS A 3 41.49 -14.43 -42.72
CA HIS A 3 40.17 -13.92 -43.10
C HIS A 3 39.42 -14.90 -44.03
N THR A 4 38.08 -14.88 -44.00
CA THR A 4 37.27 -14.36 -45.12
C THR A 4 35.78 -14.25 -44.77
N CYS A 5 35.25 -13.12 -45.17
CA CYS A 5 33.85 -12.69 -45.24
C CYS A 5 33.09 -13.46 -46.33
N SER A 6 31.77 -13.65 -46.19
CA SER A 6 30.88 -13.46 -47.34
C SER A 6 29.49 -12.99 -46.89
N ARG A 7 28.97 -12.06 -47.67
CA ARG A 7 27.75 -11.26 -47.52
C ARG A 7 26.61 -11.87 -48.35
N PHE A 8 25.39 -11.53 -47.93
CA PHE A 8 24.19 -11.27 -48.75
C PHE A 8 23.61 -12.40 -49.60
N SER A 9 22.34 -12.73 -49.38
CA SER A 9 21.21 -12.12 -50.11
C SER A 9 19.90 -12.82 -49.72
N GLY A 10 18.81 -12.05 -49.68
CA GLY A 10 17.52 -12.51 -49.17
C GLY A 10 16.75 -13.40 -50.15
N SER A 11 15.79 -14.14 -49.62
CA SER A 11 14.53 -14.41 -50.30
C SER A 11 13.50 -14.85 -49.29
N ALA A 12 12.35 -14.18 -49.31
CA ALA A 12 11.18 -14.46 -48.50
C ALA A 12 10.61 -15.84 -48.92
N ALA A 13 10.77 -16.84 -48.06
CA ALA A 13 10.10 -18.13 -48.22
C ALA A 13 8.81 -18.12 -47.40
N ALA A 14 7.70 -18.09 -48.13
CA ALA A 14 6.33 -18.12 -47.66
C ALA A 14 6.05 -19.35 -46.79
N GLN A 15 5.51 -19.12 -45.59
CA GLN A 15 4.85 -20.16 -44.81
C GLN A 15 3.43 -20.41 -45.34
N PRO A 16 2.95 -21.67 -45.36
CA PRO A 16 1.65 -22.00 -45.91
C PRO A 16 0.51 -21.41 -45.06
N ARG A 17 -0.35 -20.63 -45.71
CA ARG A 17 -1.60 -20.10 -45.14
C ARG A 17 -2.59 -21.25 -44.91
N CYS A 18 -2.64 -21.79 -43.70
CA CYS A 18 -3.81 -22.52 -43.23
C CYS A 18 -4.96 -21.52 -43.03
N ARG A 19 -5.90 -21.48 -43.99
CA ARG A 19 -7.21 -20.86 -43.80
C ARG A 19 -7.99 -21.68 -42.77
N VAL A 20 -7.92 -21.28 -41.50
CA VAL A 20 -8.90 -21.71 -40.51
C VAL A 20 -10.15 -20.87 -40.74
N GLY A 21 -11.22 -21.50 -41.21
CA GLY A 21 -12.53 -20.88 -41.32
C GLY A 21 -13.02 -20.50 -39.92
N LEU A 22 -13.04 -19.21 -39.61
CA LEU A 22 -13.74 -18.67 -38.45
C LEU A 22 -15.24 -18.72 -38.75
N SER A 23 -15.89 -19.81 -38.32
CA SER A 23 -17.33 -19.79 -38.07
C SER A 23 -17.56 -18.93 -36.82
N PRO A 24 -18.52 -17.99 -36.80
CA PRO A 24 -18.78 -17.19 -35.61
C PRO A 24 -19.31 -18.12 -34.51
N ALA A 25 -18.51 -18.34 -33.48
CA ALA A 25 -18.95 -19.01 -32.27
C ALA A 25 -20.02 -18.13 -31.61
N THR A 26 -21.27 -18.57 -31.67
CA THR A 26 -22.37 -17.97 -30.92
C THR A 26 -22.02 -18.00 -29.44
N ALA A 27 -21.85 -16.84 -28.82
CA ALA A 27 -21.60 -16.73 -27.40
C ALA A 27 -22.73 -17.43 -26.61
N PRO A 28 -22.42 -18.27 -25.60
CA PRO A 28 -23.46 -18.82 -24.75
C PRO A 28 -24.16 -17.68 -24.02
N ALA A 29 -25.50 -17.69 -24.04
CA ALA A 29 -26.31 -16.72 -23.34
C ALA A 29 -25.92 -16.68 -21.84
N PRO A 30 -25.86 -15.49 -21.21
CA PRO A 30 -25.50 -15.40 -19.81
C PRO A 30 -26.48 -16.21 -18.95
N PRO A 31 -26.00 -16.87 -17.88
CA PRO A 31 -26.87 -17.60 -16.98
C PRO A 31 -27.93 -16.63 -16.43
N ARG A 32 -29.20 -17.02 -16.53
CA ARG A 32 -30.31 -16.29 -15.91
C ARG A 32 -30.09 -16.30 -14.39
N VAL A 33 -29.56 -15.19 -13.87
CA VAL A 33 -29.51 -14.92 -12.44
C VAL A 33 -30.96 -14.74 -11.99
N LEU A 34 -31.51 -15.71 -11.25
CA LEU A 34 -32.73 -15.49 -10.48
C LEU A 34 -32.39 -14.44 -9.41
N LEU A 35 -32.77 -13.19 -9.67
CA LEU A 35 -32.68 -12.14 -8.68
C LEU A 35 -33.53 -12.55 -7.47
N PRO A 36 -32.99 -12.52 -6.23
CA PRO A 36 -33.81 -12.77 -5.05
C PRO A 36 -34.97 -11.76 -5.03
N LEU A 37 -36.18 -12.26 -4.72
CA LEU A 37 -37.46 -11.54 -4.72
C LEU A 37 -37.53 -10.31 -3.79
N ASN A 38 -36.45 -10.02 -3.07
CA ASN A 38 -36.37 -8.88 -2.17
C ASN A 38 -35.20 -7.97 -2.57
N THR A 39 -35.24 -7.48 -3.81
CA THR A 39 -34.46 -6.30 -4.17
C THR A 39 -35.11 -5.09 -3.49
N PRO A 40 -34.38 -4.30 -2.70
CA PRO A 40 -34.93 -3.04 -2.21
C PRO A 40 -35.31 -2.21 -3.45
N LYS A 41 -36.61 -1.94 -3.61
CA LYS A 41 -37.10 -1.10 -4.71
C LYS A 41 -36.53 0.30 -4.51
N LEU A 42 -35.43 0.60 -5.20
CA LEU A 42 -34.92 1.96 -5.32
C LEU A 42 -36.00 2.77 -6.04
N ARG A 43 -36.79 3.52 -5.27
CA ARG A 43 -37.70 4.51 -5.82
C ARG A 43 -36.86 5.72 -6.19
N TYR A 44 -36.52 5.84 -7.47
CA TYR A 44 -36.11 7.13 -8.01
C TYR A 44 -37.35 8.04 -7.90
N GLY A 45 -37.31 8.99 -6.96
CA GLY A 45 -38.28 10.08 -6.93
C GLY A 45 -38.31 10.73 -8.31
N GLY A 46 -39.52 11.03 -8.81
CA GLY A 46 -39.71 11.61 -10.14
C GLY A 46 -38.80 12.82 -10.36
N ALA A 47 -38.47 13.07 -11.63
CA ALA A 47 -37.55 14.11 -12.10
C ALA A 47 -37.87 15.49 -11.50
N LEU A 48 -37.34 15.75 -10.31
CA LEU A 48 -37.16 17.09 -9.80
C LEU A 48 -35.97 17.67 -10.57
N PRO A 49 -36.03 18.95 -11.01
CA PRO A 49 -34.87 19.59 -11.58
C PRO A 49 -33.74 19.47 -10.55
N VAL A 50 -32.64 18.82 -10.94
CA VAL A 50 -31.48 18.61 -10.07
C VAL A 50 -30.77 19.96 -9.93
N THR A 51 -31.31 20.85 -9.10
CA THR A 51 -30.66 22.12 -8.80
C THR A 51 -29.67 21.98 -7.66
N HIS A 52 -29.81 21.01 -6.76
CA HIS A 52 -28.78 20.67 -5.78
C HIS A 52 -28.83 19.18 -5.44
N ALA A 53 -27.67 18.50 -5.41
CA ALA A 53 -27.56 17.16 -4.84
C ALA A 53 -28.15 17.17 -3.42
N VAL A 54 -29.00 16.18 -3.11
CA VAL A 54 -29.69 16.06 -1.82
C VAL A 54 -28.69 16.25 -0.68
N LEU A 55 -28.90 17.30 0.12
CA LEU A 55 -28.11 17.64 1.30
C LEU A 55 -28.31 16.55 2.36
N GLY A 56 -27.54 15.47 2.26
CA GLY A 56 -27.79 14.25 3.03
C GLY A 56 -26.73 13.93 4.08
N VAL A 57 -26.75 14.64 5.21
CA VAL A 57 -26.03 14.23 6.45
C VAL A 57 -26.50 12.83 6.90
N ALA A 58 -27.72 12.42 6.54
CA ALA A 58 -28.34 11.15 6.92
C ALA A 58 -27.80 9.92 6.16
N ASP A 59 -27.31 10.09 4.93
CA ASP A 59 -26.82 8.98 4.08
C ASP A 59 -25.28 8.85 4.10
N GLY A 60 -24.60 9.62 4.96
CA GLY A 60 -23.14 9.55 5.14
C GLY A 60 -22.33 10.18 4.00
N LEU A 61 -22.96 10.93 3.10
CA LEU A 61 -22.28 11.64 2.01
C LEU A 61 -21.96 13.08 2.41
N ASN A 62 -20.69 13.46 2.33
CA ASN A 62 -20.27 14.83 2.62
C ASN A 62 -20.47 15.74 1.39
N THR A 63 -21.43 16.66 1.48
CA THR A 63 -21.72 17.65 0.42
C THR A 63 -20.75 18.83 0.42
N GLN A 64 -19.96 19.02 1.47
CA GLN A 64 -18.92 20.04 1.58
C GLN A 64 -17.54 19.55 1.10
N LYS A 65 -17.45 18.33 0.54
CA LYS A 65 -16.21 17.76 0.01
C LYS A 65 -15.48 18.69 -0.98
N PRO A 66 -16.15 19.43 -1.89
CA PRO A 66 -15.47 20.39 -2.75
C PRO A 66 -14.80 21.53 -1.99
N ALA A 67 -15.39 22.02 -0.90
CA ALA A 67 -14.80 23.08 -0.07
C ALA A 67 -13.62 22.56 0.77
N LEU A 68 -13.72 21.34 1.29
CA LEU A 68 -12.63 20.69 2.04
C LEU A 68 -11.48 20.23 1.16
N MET A 69 -11.72 19.97 -0.13
CA MET A 69 -10.72 19.46 -1.07
C MET A 69 -10.30 20.48 -2.14
N ALA A 70 -10.79 21.72 -2.08
CA ALA A 70 -10.45 22.78 -3.04
C ALA A 70 -8.93 23.00 -3.10
N ASP A 71 -8.29 23.03 -1.93
CA ASP A 71 -6.84 23.21 -1.81
C ASP A 71 -6.06 21.92 -2.17
N ALA A 72 -6.61 20.74 -1.84
CA ALA A 72 -5.93 19.45 -2.04
C ALA A 72 -5.74 19.05 -3.52
N LEU A 73 -6.57 19.56 -4.43
CA LEU A 73 -6.48 19.29 -5.87
C LEU A 73 -5.45 20.16 -6.60
N GLN A 74 -4.99 21.25 -5.98
CA GLN A 74 -4.02 22.19 -6.56
C GLN A 74 -2.65 22.14 -5.88
N GLN A 75 -2.52 21.44 -4.75
CA GLN A 75 -1.30 21.37 -3.97
C GLN A 75 -0.36 20.25 -4.46
N THR A 76 0.74 20.64 -5.09
CA THR A 76 1.96 19.83 -5.13
C THR A 76 2.61 19.89 -3.75
N LEU A 77 2.60 18.77 -3.02
CA LEU A 77 3.35 18.68 -1.77
C LEU A 77 4.86 18.76 -2.07
N PRO A 78 5.66 19.53 -1.33
CA PRO A 78 7.11 19.39 -1.40
C PRO A 78 7.53 18.06 -0.78
N PRO A 79 8.51 17.34 -1.35
CA PRO A 79 9.02 16.13 -0.73
C PRO A 79 9.60 16.48 0.66
N PRO A 80 9.34 15.66 1.69
CA PRO A 80 9.89 15.91 3.01
C PRO A 80 11.42 15.87 2.98
N PRO A 81 12.10 16.69 3.79
CA PRO A 81 13.54 16.67 3.86
C PRO A 81 14.04 15.31 4.37
N ILE A 82 15.03 14.74 3.69
CA ILE A 82 15.73 13.54 4.15
C ILE A 82 16.73 13.95 5.22
N SER A 83 16.53 13.48 6.45
CA SER A 83 17.32 13.94 7.60
C SER A 83 18.75 13.39 7.65
N LYS A 84 18.93 12.19 7.11
CA LYS A 84 20.22 11.50 7.00
C LYS A 84 20.25 10.74 5.69
N SER A 85 21.32 10.93 4.93
CA SER A 85 21.50 10.27 3.64
C SER A 85 21.72 8.76 3.78
N ASP A 86 21.61 8.02 2.68
CA ASP A 86 21.84 6.58 2.66
C ASP A 86 23.28 6.23 3.03
N GLU A 87 24.25 7.08 2.66
CA GLU A 87 25.67 6.89 2.97
C GLU A 87 25.93 6.86 4.47
N VAL A 88 25.30 7.75 5.24
CA VAL A 88 25.41 7.78 6.72
C VAL A 88 24.93 6.47 7.33
N PHE A 89 23.86 5.89 6.79
CA PHE A 89 23.32 4.63 7.28
C PHE A 89 24.18 3.44 6.82
N LEU A 90 24.72 3.49 5.60
CA LEU A 90 25.63 2.48 5.07
C LEU A 90 26.91 2.39 5.90
N GLU A 91 27.50 3.53 6.27
CA GLU A 91 28.64 3.61 7.20
C GLU A 91 28.30 3.01 8.58
N ALA A 92 27.07 3.22 9.05
CA ALA A 92 26.58 2.59 10.28
C ALA A 92 26.38 1.07 10.12
N GLY A 93 26.34 0.56 8.90
CA GLY A 93 26.22 -0.87 8.57
C GLY A 93 24.81 -1.32 8.22
N VAL A 94 23.94 -0.42 7.76
CA VAL A 94 22.59 -0.73 7.31
C VAL A 94 22.32 -0.12 5.94
N GLU A 95 21.51 -0.80 5.13
CA GLU A 95 21.24 -0.41 3.75
C GLU A 95 19.73 -0.42 3.50
N PHE A 96 19.23 0.59 2.80
CA PHE A 96 17.84 0.66 2.34
C PHE A 96 17.72 -0.03 0.99
N VAL A 97 16.72 -0.90 0.85
CA VAL A 97 16.43 -1.64 -0.37
C VAL A 97 15.00 -1.32 -0.77
N TRP A 98 14.81 -0.98 -2.04
CA TRP A 98 13.50 -0.68 -2.62
C TRP A 98 12.88 -1.92 -3.26
N GLY A 99 11.55 -1.98 -3.24
CA GLY A 99 10.78 -3.08 -3.79
C GLY A 99 10.61 -4.25 -2.83
N THR A 100 10.05 -5.33 -3.34
CA THR A 100 9.74 -6.57 -2.60
C THR A 100 10.71 -7.70 -2.92
N GLU A 101 11.60 -7.50 -3.88
CA GLU A 101 12.62 -8.48 -4.27
C GLU A 101 13.53 -8.79 -3.09
N GLY A 102 13.70 -10.08 -2.77
CA GLY A 102 14.55 -10.52 -1.66
C GLY A 102 13.92 -10.43 -0.26
N VAL A 103 12.68 -9.94 -0.12
CA VAL A 103 11.97 -9.95 1.17
C VAL A 103 11.46 -11.36 1.45
N ASP A 104 12.05 -12.02 2.46
CA ASP A 104 11.55 -13.30 2.95
C ASP A 104 10.31 -13.09 3.86
N VAL A 105 9.21 -13.76 3.52
CA VAL A 105 7.91 -13.61 4.21
C VAL A 105 7.97 -14.13 5.65
N ALA A 106 8.75 -15.18 5.91
CA ALA A 106 8.90 -15.71 7.26
C ALA A 106 9.76 -14.76 8.13
N GLU A 107 10.84 -14.20 7.58
CA GLU A 107 11.66 -13.19 8.24
C GLU A 107 10.87 -11.92 8.54
N LEU A 108 10.05 -11.45 7.59
CA LEU A 108 9.17 -10.30 7.79
C LEU A 108 8.14 -10.55 8.91
N ASN A 109 7.52 -11.73 8.94
CA ASN A 109 6.63 -12.11 10.05
C ASN A 109 7.37 -12.15 11.40
N ASN A 110 8.61 -12.64 11.42
CA ASN A 110 9.43 -12.63 12.63
C ASN A 110 9.79 -11.20 13.08
N LEU A 111 9.97 -10.26 12.15
CA LEU A 111 10.14 -8.84 12.48
C LEU A 111 8.86 -8.27 13.10
N PHE A 112 7.69 -8.53 12.51
CA PHE A 112 6.41 -8.08 13.02
C PHE A 112 6.15 -8.57 14.44
N GLU A 113 6.37 -9.85 14.70
CA GLU A 113 6.21 -10.42 16.04
C GLU A 113 7.13 -9.75 17.08
N LYS A 114 8.40 -9.47 16.71
CA LYS A 114 9.36 -8.78 17.58
C LYS A 114 8.97 -7.35 17.95
N VAL A 115 8.19 -6.67 17.10
CA VAL A 115 7.71 -5.30 17.37
C VAL A 115 6.31 -5.28 17.97
N GLY A 116 5.72 -6.45 18.28
CA GLY A 116 4.40 -6.58 18.88
C GLY A 116 3.25 -6.61 17.88
N PHE A 117 3.52 -6.67 16.58
CA PHE A 117 2.48 -6.83 15.56
C PHE A 117 2.02 -8.30 15.52
N PRO A 118 0.73 -8.55 15.21
CA PRO A 118 0.24 -9.91 15.08
C PRO A 118 0.92 -10.61 13.90
N ARG A 119 1.31 -11.87 14.11
CA ARG A 119 1.79 -12.74 13.03
C ARG A 119 0.69 -12.94 12.00
N ARG A 120 1.05 -12.91 10.72
CA ARG A 120 0.11 -12.99 9.60
C ARG A 120 0.27 -14.31 8.87
N ASP A 121 -0.83 -14.78 8.29
CA ASP A 121 -0.79 -15.90 7.35
C ASP A 121 0.20 -15.60 6.21
N PRO A 122 1.20 -16.47 5.93
CA PRO A 122 2.23 -16.21 4.94
C PRO A 122 1.69 -15.97 3.53
N THR A 123 0.66 -16.72 3.12
CA THR A 123 0.06 -16.59 1.78
C THR A 123 -0.62 -15.24 1.62
N ARG A 124 -1.37 -14.80 2.64
CA ARG A 124 -2.00 -13.47 2.65
C ARG A 124 -0.97 -12.35 2.72
N LEU A 125 0.11 -12.53 3.47
CA LEU A 125 1.18 -11.54 3.55
C LEU A 125 1.90 -11.39 2.20
N ALA A 126 2.20 -12.51 1.53
CA ALA A 126 2.78 -12.49 0.19
C ALA A 126 1.87 -11.77 -0.82
N LEU A 127 0.56 -12.02 -0.77
CA LEU A 127 -0.42 -11.31 -1.59
C LEU A 127 -0.51 -9.81 -1.26
N ALA A 128 -0.41 -9.44 0.02
CA ALA A 128 -0.38 -8.03 0.41
C ALA A 128 0.88 -7.32 -0.11
N LEU A 129 2.02 -8.02 -0.14
CA LEU A 129 3.27 -7.51 -0.71
C LEU A 129 3.15 -7.34 -2.24
N SER A 130 2.52 -8.27 -2.96
CA SER A 130 2.34 -8.13 -4.41
C SER A 130 1.40 -6.98 -4.80
N GLY A 131 0.42 -6.66 -3.95
CA GLY A 131 -0.49 -5.52 -4.11
C GLY A 131 0.03 -4.19 -3.54
N THR A 132 1.27 -4.14 -3.08
CA THR A 132 1.86 -2.92 -2.50
C THR A 132 2.47 -2.05 -3.59
N TYR A 133 2.22 -0.74 -3.51
CA TYR A 133 2.67 0.22 -4.53
C TYR A 133 4.14 0.64 -4.34
N ARG A 134 4.54 0.90 -3.09
CA ARG A 134 5.94 1.20 -2.72
C ARG A 134 6.32 0.43 -1.46
N THR A 135 7.49 -0.19 -1.50
CA THR A 135 8.09 -0.89 -0.37
C THR A 135 9.53 -0.42 -0.23
N VAL A 136 9.93 -0.13 1.00
CA VAL A 136 11.32 0.09 1.36
C VAL A 136 11.63 -0.72 2.61
N TRP A 137 12.74 -1.44 2.61
CA TRP A 137 13.15 -2.26 3.73
C TRP A 137 14.63 -2.08 4.02
N ILE A 138 15.05 -2.40 5.24
CA ILE A 138 16.42 -2.21 5.70
C ILE A 138 17.04 -3.59 5.90
N ARG A 139 18.23 -3.79 5.33
CA ARG A 139 19.05 -4.97 5.62
C ARG A 139 20.36 -4.59 6.29
N ALA A 140 20.93 -5.53 7.05
CA ALA A 140 22.28 -5.37 7.59
C ALA A 140 23.33 -5.43 6.47
N ALA A 141 24.09 -4.36 6.27
CA ALA A 141 25.15 -4.28 5.27
C ALA A 141 26.48 -4.92 5.73
N ARG A 142 26.61 -5.21 7.03
CA ARG A 142 27.77 -5.92 7.61
C ARG A 142 27.35 -6.83 8.75
N LYS A 143 28.13 -7.88 8.97
CA LYS A 143 27.98 -8.75 10.15
C LYS A 143 28.35 -7.96 11.42
N SER A 144 27.54 -8.09 12.46
CA SER A 144 27.80 -7.47 13.77
C SER A 144 27.36 -8.40 14.91
N ARG A 145 27.50 -7.95 16.16
CA ARG A 145 26.92 -8.63 17.33
C ARG A 145 25.40 -8.62 17.33
N LEU A 146 24.76 -7.68 16.62
CA LEU A 146 23.32 -7.45 16.63
C LEU A 146 22.59 -8.04 15.42
N ALA A 147 23.30 -8.28 14.31
CA ALA A 147 22.70 -8.80 13.08
C ALA A 147 23.69 -9.58 12.21
N LYS A 148 23.15 -10.56 11.47
CA LYS A 148 23.86 -11.25 10.39
C LYS A 148 23.85 -10.38 9.13
N LEU A 149 24.86 -10.54 8.26
CA LEU A 149 24.87 -9.88 6.95
C LEU A 149 23.60 -10.23 6.16
N GLY A 150 22.94 -9.23 5.58
CA GLY A 150 21.72 -9.38 4.79
C GLY A 150 20.42 -9.53 5.59
N GLN A 151 20.49 -9.63 6.92
CA GLN A 151 19.31 -9.79 7.77
C GLN A 151 18.36 -8.59 7.66
N LEU A 152 17.05 -8.83 7.60
CA LEU A 152 16.00 -7.82 7.64
C LEU A 152 15.96 -7.12 9.01
N LEU A 153 16.13 -5.80 9.02
CA LEU A 153 16.18 -4.97 10.22
C LEU A 153 15.01 -4.01 10.32
N GLY A 154 14.37 -3.66 9.21
CA GLY A 154 13.23 -2.77 9.19
C GLY A 154 12.47 -2.86 7.88
N PHE A 155 11.22 -2.42 7.89
CA PHE A 155 10.30 -2.58 6.77
C PHE A 155 9.26 -1.47 6.78
N ALA A 156 9.00 -0.88 5.62
CA ALA A 156 7.91 0.04 5.41
C ALA A 156 7.20 -0.21 4.07
N ARG A 157 5.87 -0.09 4.05
CA ARG A 157 5.09 -0.22 2.81
C ARG A 157 3.92 0.75 2.69
N ALA A 158 3.61 1.13 1.46
CA ALA A 158 2.45 1.93 1.10
C ALA A 158 1.66 1.32 -0.05
N THR A 159 0.33 1.33 0.07
CA THR A 159 -0.59 1.09 -1.06
C THR A 159 -1.03 2.41 -1.63
N SER A 160 -1.29 2.47 -2.94
CA SER A 160 -1.78 3.67 -3.60
C SER A 160 -2.61 3.29 -4.83
N ASP A 161 -3.45 4.21 -5.28
CA ASP A 161 -4.05 4.20 -6.61
C ASP A 161 -3.08 4.69 -7.71
N GLY A 162 -1.86 5.12 -7.32
CA GLY A 162 -0.82 5.62 -8.21
C GLY A 162 -1.05 7.03 -8.71
N SER A 163 -1.99 7.77 -8.12
CA SER A 163 -2.36 9.10 -8.60
C SER A 163 -2.77 10.03 -7.45
N LEU A 164 -3.85 9.71 -6.75
CA LEU A 164 -4.50 10.66 -5.82
C LEU A 164 -4.09 10.39 -4.38
N SER A 165 -4.00 9.13 -3.98
CA SER A 165 -3.92 8.79 -2.56
C SER A 165 -3.01 7.59 -2.28
N ALA A 166 -2.30 7.67 -1.16
CA ALA A 166 -1.53 6.58 -0.61
C ALA A 166 -1.82 6.37 0.88
N VAL A 167 -1.71 5.12 1.31
CA VAL A 167 -1.81 4.72 2.71
C VAL A 167 -0.56 3.95 3.09
N ILE A 168 0.18 4.46 4.08
CA ILE A 168 1.31 3.76 4.71
C ILE A 168 0.73 2.81 5.76
N TRP A 169 1.09 1.53 5.67
CA TRP A 169 0.54 0.49 6.53
C TRP A 169 1.53 0.05 7.60
N ASP A 170 2.45 -0.81 7.22
CA ASP A 170 3.38 -1.43 8.16
C ASP A 170 4.64 -0.60 8.17
N VAL A 171 5.01 -0.05 9.34
CA VAL A 171 6.33 0.55 9.59
C VAL A 171 6.90 -0.15 10.81
N ALA A 172 7.93 -0.96 10.61
CA ALA A 172 8.53 -1.77 11.66
C ALA A 172 10.05 -1.66 11.62
N VAL A 173 10.67 -1.58 12.80
CA VAL A 173 12.13 -1.62 12.97
C VAL A 173 12.44 -2.56 14.13
N ALA A 174 13.38 -3.48 13.90
CA ALA A 174 13.81 -4.46 14.89
C ALA A 174 14.22 -3.75 16.20
N PRO A 175 13.79 -4.24 17.39
CA PRO A 175 14.01 -3.53 18.65
C PRO A 175 15.46 -3.11 18.93
N ALA A 176 16.43 -3.95 18.58
CA ALA A 176 17.86 -3.66 18.73
C ALA A 176 18.37 -2.49 17.86
N TRP A 177 17.59 -2.06 16.86
CA TRP A 177 17.92 -1.03 15.89
C TRP A 177 16.99 0.20 15.98
N GLN A 178 16.10 0.23 16.98
CA GLN A 178 15.26 1.38 17.26
C GLN A 178 16.07 2.52 17.91
N ARG A 179 15.48 3.72 17.96
CA ARG A 179 16.11 4.96 18.46
C ARG A 179 17.35 5.44 17.69
N GLY A 180 17.78 4.73 16.65
CA GLY A 180 18.83 5.15 15.70
C GLY A 180 18.33 6.03 14.54
N GLY A 181 17.03 6.34 14.49
CA GLY A 181 16.41 7.12 13.41
C GLY A 181 15.94 6.32 12.19
N LEU A 182 16.03 4.98 12.21
CA LEU A 182 15.62 4.14 11.08
C LEU A 182 14.13 4.22 10.75
N GLY A 183 13.25 4.30 11.76
CA GLY A 183 11.81 4.43 11.53
C GLY A 183 11.46 5.74 10.82
N ARG A 184 12.07 6.84 11.27
CA ARG A 184 12.00 8.14 10.59
C ARG A 184 12.53 8.06 9.17
N ALA A 185 13.70 7.46 8.97
CA ALA A 185 14.35 7.33 7.68
C ALA A 185 13.53 6.53 6.66
N LEU A 186 12.84 5.46 7.11
CA LEU A 186 11.90 4.69 6.30
C LEU A 186 10.73 5.55 5.82
N VAL A 187 10.09 6.27 6.74
CA VAL A 187 8.91 7.09 6.43
C VAL A 187 9.30 8.27 5.54
N GLU A 188 10.40 8.96 5.83
CA GLU A 188 10.91 10.07 4.99
C GLU A 188 11.13 9.62 3.54
N ARG A 189 11.81 8.49 3.34
CA ARG A 189 12.06 7.92 1.99
C ARG A 189 10.76 7.56 1.30
N LEU A 190 9.88 6.85 2.00
CA LEU A 190 8.61 6.39 1.44
C LEU A 190 7.72 7.58 1.05
N THR A 191 7.59 8.58 1.91
CA THR A 191 6.81 9.79 1.64
C THR A 191 7.41 10.62 0.52
N ALA A 192 8.74 10.81 0.49
CA ALA A 192 9.41 11.51 -0.61
C ALA A 192 9.18 10.82 -1.96
N SER A 193 9.25 9.49 -2.00
CA SER A 193 8.93 8.74 -3.22
C SER A 193 7.49 8.95 -3.67
N LEU A 194 6.52 8.85 -2.75
CA LEU A 194 5.09 9.02 -3.09
C LEU A 194 4.77 10.44 -3.56
N VAL A 195 5.34 11.44 -2.91
CA VAL A 195 5.19 12.85 -3.32
C VAL A 195 5.81 13.10 -4.70
N THR A 196 6.97 12.50 -4.98
CA THR A 196 7.62 12.57 -6.30
C THR A 196 6.77 11.94 -7.39
N ASP A 197 6.01 10.90 -7.06
CA ASP A 197 5.03 10.26 -7.96
C ASP A 197 3.76 11.12 -8.16
N GLY A 198 3.67 12.30 -7.54
CA GLY A 198 2.55 13.24 -7.67
C GLY A 198 1.38 12.98 -6.72
N ILE A 199 1.54 12.06 -5.75
CA ILE A 199 0.48 11.71 -4.80
C ILE A 199 0.38 12.80 -3.73
N SER A 200 -0.73 13.54 -3.71
CA SER A 200 -0.95 14.67 -2.80
C SER A 200 -1.60 14.29 -1.48
N THR A 201 -2.19 13.10 -1.36
CA THR A 201 -2.84 12.64 -0.11
C THR A 201 -2.15 11.39 0.41
N ILE A 202 -1.36 11.52 1.48
CA ILE A 202 -0.64 10.40 2.11
C ILE A 202 -1.12 10.25 3.55
N THR A 203 -1.68 9.09 3.87
CA THR A 203 -2.26 8.82 5.19
C THR A 203 -1.61 7.62 5.86
N LEU A 204 -1.71 7.55 7.18
CA LEU A 204 -1.28 6.41 7.98
C LEU A 204 -2.13 6.31 9.25
N TYR A 205 -2.12 5.14 9.87
CA TYR A 205 -2.78 4.91 11.15
C TYR A 205 -1.73 4.73 12.23
N ALA A 206 -1.68 5.67 13.17
CA ALA A 206 -0.72 5.69 14.26
C ALA A 206 -1.36 5.28 15.59
N GLU A 207 -0.64 4.49 16.39
CA GLU A 207 -0.98 4.31 17.80
C GLU A 207 -0.73 5.62 18.57
N PRO A 208 -1.48 5.92 19.64
CA PRO A 208 -1.39 7.21 20.35
C PRO A 208 0.03 7.60 20.80
N ASN A 209 0.84 6.62 21.18
CA ASN A 209 2.21 6.80 21.64
C ASN A 209 3.22 7.18 20.53
N VAL A 210 2.89 6.96 19.25
CA VAL A 210 3.79 7.25 18.12
C VAL A 210 3.31 8.41 17.25
N VAL A 211 2.14 9.01 17.53
CA VAL A 211 1.62 10.18 16.81
C VAL A 211 2.64 11.32 16.75
N ALA A 212 3.26 11.67 17.89
CA ALA A 212 4.24 12.74 17.98
C ALA A 212 5.50 12.52 17.11
N LEU A 213 5.81 11.27 16.73
CA LEU A 213 6.88 10.98 15.77
C LEU A 213 6.45 11.44 14.37
N TYR A 214 5.24 11.07 13.94
CA TYR A 214 4.74 11.40 12.62
C TYR A 214 4.42 12.89 12.47
N GLU A 215 3.96 13.55 13.52
CA GLU A 215 3.76 15.02 13.51
C GLU A 215 5.06 15.77 13.26
N LYS A 216 6.20 15.30 13.79
CA LYS A 216 7.52 15.86 13.47
C LYS A 216 7.95 15.64 12.02
N LEU A 217 7.29 14.73 11.29
CA LEU A 217 7.51 14.48 9.87
C LEU A 217 6.51 15.23 8.98
N GLY A 218 5.65 16.06 9.56
CA GLY A 218 4.66 16.87 8.83
C GLY A 218 3.30 16.20 8.68
N TYR A 219 3.06 15.06 9.32
CA TYR A 219 1.71 14.49 9.39
C TYR A 219 0.84 15.28 10.36
N VAL A 220 -0.45 15.38 10.08
CA VAL A 220 -1.42 16.07 10.93
C VAL A 220 -2.48 15.07 11.39
N SER A 221 -2.73 15.06 12.70
CA SER A 221 -3.82 14.28 13.29
C SER A 221 -5.17 14.97 13.04
N ASP A 222 -6.16 14.21 12.54
CA ASP A 222 -7.53 14.67 12.30
C ASP A 222 -7.64 16.02 11.55
N PRO A 223 -7.01 16.17 10.37
CA PRO A 223 -7.09 17.41 9.60
C PRO A 223 -8.55 17.76 9.31
N ASP A 224 -8.95 19.00 9.58
CA ASP A 224 -10.32 19.50 9.42
C ASP A 224 -11.41 18.66 10.12
N GLY A 225 -11.03 17.92 11.18
CA GLY A 225 -11.94 17.05 11.91
C GLY A 225 -12.29 15.74 11.18
N ILE A 226 -11.63 15.43 10.06
CA ILE A 226 -11.80 14.16 9.34
C ILE A 226 -11.35 13.01 10.25
N LYS A 227 -12.22 12.02 10.45
CA LYS A 227 -11.94 10.85 11.30
C LYS A 227 -11.74 9.59 10.46
N GLY A 228 -10.70 8.83 10.77
CA GLY A 228 -10.55 7.45 10.31
C GLY A 228 -11.62 6.56 10.94
N VAL A 229 -12.39 5.86 10.10
CA VAL A 229 -13.43 4.92 10.54
C VAL A 229 -13.14 3.52 10.01
N ALA A 230 -13.30 2.51 10.87
CA ALA A 230 -13.07 1.12 10.52
C ALA A 230 -14.36 0.31 10.68
N PHE A 231 -14.73 -0.46 9.65
CA PHE A 231 -15.87 -1.36 9.72
C PHE A 231 -15.61 -2.51 10.71
N GLN A 232 -16.56 -2.78 11.61
CA GLN A 232 -16.51 -3.90 12.54
C GLN A 232 -17.86 -4.62 12.57
N SER A 233 -17.88 -5.90 12.22
CA SER A 233 -19.10 -6.74 12.33
C SER A 233 -19.44 -7.01 13.79
N LYS A 234 -20.74 -6.98 14.15
CA LYS A 234 -21.25 -7.20 15.52
C LYS A 234 -20.83 -8.54 16.13
N HIS A 235 -20.61 -9.58 15.32
CA HIS A 235 -20.12 -10.89 15.80
C HIS A 235 -18.65 -10.88 16.25
N SER A 236 -17.87 -9.86 15.89
CA SER A 236 -16.45 -9.74 16.29
C SER A 236 -16.25 -9.21 17.72
N LYS A 237 -17.30 -8.66 18.35
CA LYS A 237 -17.24 -8.21 19.76
C LYS A 237 -17.27 -9.38 20.75
N LEU A 238 -18.03 -10.44 20.45
CA LEU A 238 -18.18 -11.60 21.35
C LEU A 238 -16.87 -12.42 21.44
N GLY A 239 -16.11 -12.53 20.35
CA GLY A 239 -14.81 -13.21 20.34
C GLY A 239 -13.72 -12.47 21.12
N ARG A 240 -13.73 -11.12 21.11
CA ARG A 240 -12.74 -10.32 21.87
C ARG A 240 -13.01 -10.31 23.37
N SER A 241 -14.27 -10.36 23.81
CA SER A 241 -14.56 -10.42 25.25
C SER A 241 -14.17 -11.77 25.87
N MET A 242 -14.29 -12.89 25.14
CA MET A 242 -13.81 -14.19 25.60
C MET A 242 -12.28 -14.28 25.65
N ALA A 243 -11.57 -13.79 24.62
CA ALA A 243 -10.11 -13.81 24.60
C ALA A 243 -9.48 -12.95 25.72
N ALA A 244 -10.08 -11.79 26.02
CA ALA A 244 -9.65 -10.93 27.13
C ALA A 244 -9.97 -11.50 28.52
N ALA A 245 -10.93 -12.43 28.63
CA ALA A 245 -11.26 -13.14 29.87
C ALA A 245 -10.35 -14.36 30.12
N MET A 246 -9.88 -15.04 29.08
CA MET A 246 -8.95 -16.18 29.20
C MET A 246 -7.50 -15.79 29.51
N GLN A 247 -7.09 -14.54 29.27
CA GLN A 247 -5.74 -14.06 29.60
C GLN A 247 -5.59 -13.56 31.06
N ARG A 248 -6.64 -13.72 31.89
CA ARG A 248 -6.64 -13.33 33.31
C ARG A 248 -6.74 -14.53 34.28
N GLN A 249 -6.48 -15.74 33.79
CA GLN A 249 -6.31 -16.96 34.58
C GLN A 249 -4.90 -17.50 34.36
#